data_AF-A0A843UUB7-F1
#
_entry.id   AF-A0A843UUB7-F1
#
_cell.length_a   1.000
_cell.length_b   1.000
_cell.length_c   1.000
_cell.angle_alpha   90.00
_cell.angle_beta   90.00
_cell.angle_gamma   90.00
#
_symmetry.space_group_name_H-M   'P 1'
#
loop_
_entity.id
_entity.type
_entity.pdbx_description
1 polymer ?
#
loop_
_entity_poly.entity_id
_entity_poly.type
_entity_poly.pdbx_seq_one_letter_code
_entity_poly.pdbx_strand_id
1 'polypeptide(L)'
;MHGWVEMGRDASGESFGLKKMTSVNLRKVIKELRERFFGTSLELHSHDKYAEIWALDEDDPFKPPAGGESVADVVSRLATALTVIETEFQGRAILLVSHGDPLQIIQTLIHAVKEQMGSCEAEGDLLSMIKGVTVPDILSRHRRFTLLTAELRRLT
;
A
#
# COMPACT_ATOMS: atom_id res chain seq x y z
N MET A 1 -39.19 4.65 1.83
CA MET A 1 -39.56 5.87 2.59
C MET A 1 -38.64 6.99 2.12
N HIS A 2 -39.11 7.83 1.20
CA HIS A 2 -38.33 8.88 0.55
C HIS A 2 -38.25 10.10 1.49
N GLY A 3 -37.07 10.36 2.05
CA GLY A 3 -36.83 11.57 2.84
C GLY A 3 -36.42 12.73 1.95
N TRP A 4 -37.38 13.61 1.62
CA TRP A 4 -37.10 14.94 1.09
C TRP A 4 -36.90 15.91 2.26
N VAL A 5 -35.85 16.73 2.20
CA VAL A 5 -35.61 17.85 3.15
C VAL A 5 -36.06 19.14 2.47
N GLU A 6 -36.65 20.05 3.24
CA GLU A 6 -37.35 21.26 2.77
C GLU A 6 -36.54 22.15 1.81
N MET A 7 -37.25 22.73 0.83
CA MET A 7 -36.70 23.64 -0.18
C MET A 7 -36.49 25.05 0.38
N GLY A 8 -35.26 25.56 0.31
CA GLY A 8 -35.00 27.00 0.39
C GLY A 8 -35.32 27.67 -0.95
N ARG A 9 -35.97 28.84 -0.92
CA ARG A 9 -36.20 29.71 -2.09
C ARG A 9 -35.24 30.89 -2.04
N ASP A 10 -34.66 31.25 -3.17
CA ASP A 10 -33.87 32.48 -3.27
C ASP A 10 -34.78 33.71 -3.44
N ALA A 11 -34.17 34.90 -3.48
CA ALA A 11 -34.88 36.18 -3.60
C ALA A 11 -35.64 36.34 -4.94
N SER A 12 -35.40 35.48 -5.93
CA SER A 12 -36.11 35.40 -7.20
C SER A 12 -37.25 34.37 -7.21
N GLY A 13 -37.41 33.59 -6.15
CA GLY A 13 -38.45 32.57 -6.03
C GLY A 13 -38.11 31.25 -6.74
N GLU A 14 -36.88 31.08 -7.25
CA GLU A 14 -36.43 29.82 -7.81
C GLU A 14 -36.01 28.85 -6.70
N SER A 15 -36.42 27.59 -6.84
CA SER A 15 -36.08 26.52 -5.92
C SER A 15 -34.67 26.03 -6.23
N PHE A 16 -33.70 26.33 -5.36
CA PHE A 16 -32.36 25.78 -5.46
C PHE A 16 -32.25 24.52 -4.60
N GLY A 17 -32.02 23.37 -5.23
CA GLY A 17 -31.77 22.13 -4.49
C GLY A 17 -30.46 22.25 -3.72
N LEU A 18 -30.49 22.22 -2.39
CA LEU A 18 -29.29 21.95 -1.59
C LEU A 18 -28.81 20.55 -1.96
N LYS A 19 -27.81 20.47 -2.83
CA LYS A 19 -27.09 19.23 -3.11
C LYS A 19 -26.49 18.78 -1.78
N LYS A 20 -27.05 17.73 -1.18
CA LYS A 20 -26.57 17.13 0.06
C LYS A 20 -25.07 16.91 -0.11
N MET A 21 -24.25 17.64 0.64
CA MET A 21 -22.80 17.50 0.63
C MET A 21 -22.51 16.08 1.13
N THR A 22 -22.35 15.14 0.20
CA THR A 22 -22.11 13.74 0.53
C THR A 22 -20.78 13.71 1.29
N SER A 23 -20.83 13.24 2.53
CA SER A 23 -19.65 13.02 3.37
C SER A 23 -18.58 12.33 2.52
N VAL A 24 -17.49 13.05 2.21
CA VAL A 24 -16.36 12.45 1.51
C VAL A 24 -15.75 11.46 2.47
N ASN A 25 -15.86 10.16 2.18
CA ASN A 25 -15.14 9.15 2.93
C ASN A 25 -13.65 9.31 2.61
N LEU A 26 -12.95 10.05 3.46
CA LEU A 26 -11.50 10.28 3.39
C LEU A 26 -10.67 9.09 3.91
N ARG A 27 -11.34 7.97 4.23
CA ARG A 27 -10.70 6.76 4.79
C ARG A 27 -11.17 5.54 4.01
N LYS A 28 -10.23 4.74 3.55
CA LYS A 28 -10.48 3.45 2.89
C LYS A 28 -9.66 2.37 3.59
N VAL A 29 -10.32 1.26 3.91
CA VAL A 29 -9.65 0.06 4.45
C VAL A 29 -9.31 -0.85 3.27
N ILE A 30 -8.04 -1.22 3.14
CA ILE A 30 -7.54 -2.10 2.08
C ILE A 30 -6.90 -3.31 2.78
N LYS A 31 -7.50 -4.49 2.61
CA LYS A 31 -7.11 -5.73 3.32
C LYS A 31 -5.67 -6.12 3.00
N GLU A 32 -5.24 -5.81 1.79
CA GLU A 32 -3.94 -6.10 1.22
C GLU A 32 -2.80 -5.32 1.91
N LEU A 33 -3.11 -4.39 2.83
CA LEU A 33 -2.14 -3.66 3.65
C LEU A 33 -1.89 -4.30 5.03
N ARG A 34 -2.45 -5.48 5.32
CA ARG A 34 -2.17 -6.20 6.58
C ARG A 34 -0.68 -6.57 6.72
N GLU A 35 -0.25 -6.83 7.95
CA GLU A 35 1.08 -7.39 8.25
C GLU A 35 1.31 -8.70 7.48
N ARG A 36 2.58 -9.00 7.15
CA ARG A 36 2.98 -10.27 6.55
C ARG A 36 2.65 -11.43 7.48
N PHE A 37 2.07 -12.48 6.90
CA PHE A 37 1.74 -13.70 7.62
C PHE A 37 2.93 -14.66 7.53
N PHE A 38 3.54 -14.98 8.68
CA PHE A 38 4.74 -15.81 8.72
C PHE A 38 4.45 -17.32 8.86
N GLY A 39 3.17 -17.70 8.84
CA GLY A 39 2.72 -19.07 9.06
C GLY A 39 2.39 -19.35 10.52
N THR A 40 1.56 -20.36 10.76
CA THR A 40 0.97 -20.63 12.09
C THR A 40 2.00 -21.00 13.17
N SER A 41 3.16 -21.51 12.78
CA SER A 41 4.25 -21.86 13.72
C SER A 41 5.04 -20.65 14.24
N LEU A 42 4.91 -19.49 13.57
CA LEU A 42 5.65 -18.26 13.87
C LEU A 42 4.72 -17.10 14.26
N GLU A 43 3.45 -17.14 13.87
CA GLU A 43 2.44 -16.18 14.33
C GLU A 43 2.37 -16.11 15.85
N LEU A 44 2.23 -14.89 16.39
CA LEU A 44 2.14 -14.60 17.82
C LEU A 44 3.36 -15.02 18.67
N HIS A 45 4.46 -15.42 18.03
CA HIS A 45 5.72 -15.71 18.73
C HIS A 45 6.60 -14.46 18.81
N SER A 46 7.62 -14.52 19.67
CA SER A 46 8.63 -13.46 19.78
C SER A 46 9.32 -13.18 18.44
N HIS A 47 9.68 -11.92 18.25
CA HIS A 47 10.48 -11.42 17.13
C HIS A 47 11.86 -12.09 17.01
N ASP A 48 12.31 -12.84 18.03
CA ASP A 48 13.59 -13.54 18.04
C ASP A 48 13.75 -14.52 16.87
N LYS A 49 12.63 -15.10 16.39
CA LYS A 49 12.63 -16.01 15.23
C LYS A 49 12.68 -15.27 13.88
N TYR A 50 12.53 -13.94 13.86
CA TYR A 50 12.53 -13.20 12.60
C TYR A 50 13.89 -13.16 11.93
N ALA A 51 14.99 -13.31 12.67
CA ALA A 51 16.32 -13.37 12.07
C ALA A 51 16.45 -14.52 11.06
N GLU A 52 15.83 -15.68 11.34
CA GLU A 52 15.81 -16.83 10.42
C GLU A 52 14.98 -16.52 9.17
N ILE A 53 13.85 -15.84 9.33
CA ILE A 53 13.00 -15.40 8.22
C ILE A 53 13.73 -14.38 7.36
N TRP A 54 14.43 -13.43 7.97
CA TRP A 54 15.18 -12.41 7.24
C TRP A 54 16.35 -13.01 6.47
N ALA A 55 17.04 -14.00 7.02
CA ALA A 55 18.06 -14.74 6.30
C ALA A 55 17.47 -15.51 5.11
N LEU A 56 16.28 -16.09 5.27
CA LEU A 56 15.54 -16.73 4.18
C LEU A 56 15.16 -15.71 3.09
N ASP A 57 14.66 -14.54 3.49
CA ASP A 57 14.26 -13.48 2.55
C ASP A 57 15.46 -12.89 1.80
N GLU A 58 16.62 -12.80 2.44
CA GLU A 58 17.86 -12.33 1.82
C GLU A 58 18.37 -13.34 0.77
N ASP A 59 18.31 -14.64 1.09
CA ASP A 59 18.70 -15.75 0.22
C ASP A 59 17.73 -15.93 -0.98
N ASP A 60 16.43 -16.02 -0.71
CA ASP A 60 15.39 -16.17 -1.74
C ASP A 60 14.06 -15.50 -1.32
N PRO A 61 13.78 -14.27 -1.80
CA PRO A 61 12.57 -13.53 -1.44
C PRO A 61 11.29 -14.11 -2.07
N PHE A 62 11.40 -15.11 -2.96
CA PHE A 62 10.27 -15.83 -3.54
C PHE A 62 9.93 -17.09 -2.75
N LYS A 63 10.76 -17.48 -1.78
CA LYS A 63 10.54 -18.65 -0.95
C LYS A 63 9.81 -18.26 0.34
N PRO A 64 8.59 -18.79 0.58
CA PRO A 64 7.87 -18.52 1.81
C PRO A 64 8.43 -19.34 2.98
N PRO A 65 8.31 -18.87 4.24
CA PRO A 65 8.39 -19.74 5.39
C PRO A 65 7.24 -20.76 5.37
N ALA A 66 7.36 -21.85 6.13
CA ALA A 66 6.37 -22.93 6.13
C ALA A 66 4.95 -22.42 6.48
N GLY A 67 4.06 -22.44 5.48
CA GLY A 67 2.67 -22.00 5.62
C GLY A 67 2.47 -20.48 5.70
N GLY A 68 3.52 -19.67 5.48
CA GLY A 68 3.45 -18.21 5.44
C GLY A 68 3.54 -17.63 4.03
N GLU A 69 3.73 -16.32 3.96
CA GLU A 69 3.93 -15.55 2.72
C GLU A 69 5.43 -15.33 2.46
N SER A 70 5.84 -15.44 1.20
CA SER A 70 7.13 -14.91 0.72
C SER A 70 7.07 -13.38 0.61
N VAL A 71 8.22 -12.72 0.44
CA VAL A 71 8.25 -11.29 0.12
C VAL A 71 7.50 -11.03 -1.20
N ALA A 72 7.67 -11.91 -2.20
CA ALA A 72 6.98 -11.81 -3.47
C ALA A 72 5.44 -11.93 -3.36
N ASP A 73 4.92 -12.78 -2.47
CA ASP A 73 3.48 -12.88 -2.19
C ASP A 73 2.94 -11.56 -1.61
N VAL A 74 3.71 -10.96 -0.70
CA VAL A 74 3.37 -9.65 -0.11
C VAL A 74 3.41 -8.56 -1.18
N VAL A 75 4.40 -8.55 -2.07
CA VAL A 75 4.47 -7.63 -3.21
C VAL A 75 3.23 -7.75 -4.09
N SER A 76 2.78 -8.98 -4.40
CA SER A 76 1.61 -9.22 -5.25
C SER A 76 0.33 -8.56 -4.70
N ARG A 77 0.04 -8.75 -3.40
CA ARG A 77 -1.12 -8.08 -2.76
C ARG A 77 -0.92 -6.56 -2.64
N LEU A 78 0.29 -6.10 -2.37
CA LEU A 78 0.60 -4.68 -2.28
C LEU A 78 0.48 -3.96 -3.62
N ALA A 79 0.84 -4.61 -4.72
CA ALA A 79 0.62 -4.08 -6.07
C ALA A 79 -0.87 -3.84 -6.33
N THR A 80 -1.74 -4.76 -5.89
CA THR A 80 -3.19 -4.59 -5.94
C THR A 80 -3.65 -3.40 -5.11
N ALA A 81 -3.13 -3.26 -3.88
CA ALA A 81 -3.43 -2.10 -3.02
C ALA A 81 -3.03 -0.77 -3.68
N LEU A 82 -1.82 -0.70 -4.23
CA LEU A 82 -1.29 0.50 -4.88
C LEU A 82 -2.07 0.86 -6.14
N THR A 83 -2.48 -0.11 -6.97
CA THR A 83 -3.36 0.14 -8.11
C THR A 83 -4.71 0.73 -7.66
N VAL A 84 -5.32 0.20 -6.60
CA VAL A 84 -6.57 0.75 -6.04
C VAL A 84 -6.37 2.19 -5.54
N ILE A 85 -5.24 2.45 -4.87
CA ILE A 85 -4.91 3.78 -4.35
C ILE A 85 -4.73 4.79 -5.49
N GLU A 86 -3.94 4.45 -6.51
CA GLU A 86 -3.68 5.30 -7.67
C GLU A 86 -4.95 5.56 -8.49
N THR A 87 -5.81 4.56 -8.68
CA THR A 87 -7.03 4.72 -9.48
C THR A 87 -8.09 5.55 -8.78
N GLU A 88 -8.22 5.46 -7.45
CA GLU A 88 -9.30 6.13 -6.71
C GLU A 88 -8.92 7.52 -6.15
N PHE A 89 -7.64 7.78 -5.90
CA PHE A 89 -7.20 8.97 -5.14
C PHE A 89 -6.22 9.87 -5.90
N GLN A 90 -6.35 9.96 -7.23
CA GLN A 90 -5.52 10.82 -8.08
C GLN A 90 -5.50 12.28 -7.62
N GLY A 91 -4.31 12.90 -7.69
CA GLY A 91 -4.10 14.31 -7.36
C GLY A 91 -4.23 14.64 -5.86
N ARG A 92 -4.13 13.64 -4.98
CA ARG A 92 -4.25 13.81 -3.52
C ARG A 92 -2.98 13.38 -2.81
N ALA A 93 -2.71 14.02 -1.67
CA ALA A 93 -1.74 13.49 -0.71
C ALA A 93 -2.39 12.32 0.04
N ILE A 94 -1.72 11.16 0.05
CA ILE A 94 -2.23 9.92 0.63
C ILE A 94 -1.37 9.55 1.83
N LEU A 95 -2.00 9.33 2.98
CA LEU A 95 -1.35 8.76 4.15
C LEU A 95 -1.64 7.26 4.19
N LEU A 96 -0.61 6.46 3.92
CA LEU A 96 -0.68 5.01 4.02
C LEU A 96 -0.36 4.56 5.46
N VAL A 97 -1.31 3.90 6.11
CA VAL A 97 -1.14 3.33 7.46
C VAL A 97 -1.19 1.82 7.37
N SER A 98 -0.12 1.16 7.81
CA SER A 98 0.07 -0.30 7.72
C SER A 98 1.09 -0.74 8.79
N HIS A 99 1.76 -1.86 8.59
CA HIS A 99 2.69 -2.49 9.52
C HIS A 99 4.12 -2.47 8.99
N GLY A 100 5.06 -2.99 9.79
CA GLY A 100 6.49 -2.84 9.55
C GLY A 100 6.92 -3.45 8.21
N ASP A 101 6.57 -4.71 7.96
CA ASP A 101 7.05 -5.44 6.77
C ASP A 101 6.41 -4.92 5.46
N PRO A 102 5.08 -4.75 5.37
CA PRO A 102 4.44 -4.16 4.20
C PRO A 102 4.98 -2.76 3.87
N LEU A 103 5.17 -1.89 4.86
CA LEU A 103 5.66 -0.53 4.59
C LEU A 103 7.12 -0.53 4.08
N GLN A 104 7.97 -1.42 4.60
CA GLN A 104 9.34 -1.61 4.10
C GLN A 104 9.34 -2.13 2.65
N ILE A 105 8.49 -3.10 2.34
CA ILE A 105 8.35 -3.66 1.00
C ILE A 105 7.84 -2.59 0.02
N ILE A 106 6.81 -1.81 0.39
CA ILE A 106 6.32 -0.70 -0.45
C ILE A 106 7.45 0.31 -0.73
N GLN A 107 8.21 0.70 0.30
CA GLN A 107 9.33 1.63 0.13
C GLN A 107 10.38 1.10 -0.84
N THR A 108 10.66 -0.20 -0.77
CA THR A 108 11.60 -0.88 -1.67
C THR A 108 11.13 -0.82 -3.12
N LEU A 109 9.85 -1.15 -3.36
CA LEU A 109 9.26 -1.11 -4.70
C LEU A 109 9.25 0.30 -5.28
N ILE A 110 8.78 1.29 -4.51
CA ILE A 110 8.69 2.68 -5.00
C ILE A 110 10.08 3.26 -5.25
N HIS A 111 11.06 2.97 -4.39
CA HIS A 111 12.45 3.39 -4.60
C HIS A 111 13.01 2.80 -5.89
N ALA A 112 12.85 1.49 -6.10
CA ALA A 112 13.34 0.81 -7.29
C ALA A 112 12.66 1.29 -8.58
N VAL A 113 11.34 1.46 -8.56
CA VAL A 113 10.58 2.01 -9.71
C VAL A 113 11.12 3.39 -10.06
N LYS A 114 11.35 4.24 -9.06
CA LYS A 114 11.85 5.58 -9.27
C LYS A 114 13.28 5.61 -9.81
N GLU A 115 14.16 4.72 -9.35
CA GLU A 115 15.51 4.57 -9.92
C GLU A 115 15.48 4.16 -11.40
N GLN A 116 14.52 3.30 -11.79
CA GLN A 116 14.32 2.93 -13.19
C GLN A 116 13.74 4.10 -14.02
N MET A 117 12.76 4.85 -13.49
CA MET A 117 12.16 6.00 -14.19
C MET A 117 13.10 7.20 -14.32
N GLY A 118 14.05 7.39 -13.40
CA GLY A 118 15.11 8.40 -13.55
C GLY A 118 15.98 8.19 -14.80
N SER A 119 15.86 7.03 -15.44
CA SER A 119 16.58 6.66 -16.67
C SER A 119 15.73 6.79 -17.94
N CYS A 120 14.40 6.84 -17.85
CA CYS A 120 13.46 6.93 -18.99
C CYS A 120 12.12 7.53 -18.52
N GLU A 121 11.59 8.54 -19.23
CA GLU A 121 10.19 9.00 -19.07
C GLU A 121 9.22 7.93 -19.59
N ALA A 122 9.04 6.86 -18.84
CA ALA A 122 8.12 5.80 -19.20
C ALA A 122 6.70 6.18 -18.76
N GLU A 123 5.85 6.50 -19.75
CA GLU A 123 4.40 6.33 -19.61
C GLU A 123 4.12 4.84 -19.37
N GLY A 124 3.78 4.47 -18.14
CA GLY A 124 3.51 3.09 -17.77
C GLY A 124 2.57 2.99 -16.57
N ASP A 125 1.64 2.04 -16.63
CA ASP A 125 0.80 1.69 -15.50
C ASP A 125 1.66 1.18 -14.33
N LEU A 126 1.40 1.68 -13.11
CA LEU A 126 2.18 1.40 -11.90
C LEU A 126 2.38 -0.10 -11.67
N LEU A 127 1.36 -0.91 -11.99
CA LEU A 127 1.43 -2.36 -11.86
C LEU A 127 2.53 -2.97 -12.74
N SER A 128 2.70 -2.47 -13.95
CA SER A 128 3.74 -2.94 -14.89
C SER A 128 5.13 -2.58 -14.38
N MET A 129 5.29 -1.39 -13.79
CA MET A 129 6.55 -0.96 -13.19
C MET A 129 6.90 -1.80 -11.95
N ILE A 130 5.93 -2.05 -11.06
CA ILE A 130 6.11 -2.92 -9.90
C ILE A 130 6.55 -4.32 -10.34
N LYS A 131 5.91 -4.90 -11.37
CA LYS A 131 6.32 -6.19 -11.93
C LYS A 131 7.77 -6.16 -12.44
N GLY A 132 8.18 -5.09 -13.10
CA GLY A 132 9.56 -4.90 -13.60
C GLY A 132 10.62 -4.84 -12.51
N VAL A 133 10.27 -4.43 -11.28
CA VAL A 133 11.18 -4.41 -10.12
C VAL A 133 10.99 -5.58 -9.16
N THR A 134 10.07 -6.50 -9.44
CA THR A 134 9.83 -7.70 -8.62
C THR A 134 10.88 -8.76 -8.99
N VAL A 135 12.14 -8.51 -8.63
CA VAL A 135 13.30 -9.38 -8.89
C VAL A 135 14.07 -9.64 -7.59
N PRO A 136 14.79 -10.78 -7.47
CA PRO A 136 15.44 -11.18 -6.21
C PRO A 136 16.30 -10.07 -5.58
N ASP A 137 17.21 -9.49 -6.36
CA ASP A 137 18.14 -8.46 -5.91
C ASP A 137 17.48 -7.24 -5.27
N ILE A 138 16.24 -6.91 -5.69
CA ILE A 138 15.50 -5.77 -5.16
C ILE A 138 14.73 -6.20 -3.92
N LEU A 139 14.01 -7.32 -3.98
CA LEU A 139 13.16 -7.77 -2.87
C LEU A 139 13.95 -8.19 -1.63
N SER A 140 15.13 -8.82 -1.80
CA SER A 140 16.01 -9.20 -0.69
C SER A 140 16.49 -7.99 0.14
N ARG A 141 16.41 -6.77 -0.42
CA ARG A 141 16.90 -5.55 0.23
C ARG A 141 15.84 -4.81 1.05
N HIS A 142 14.64 -5.36 1.19
CA HIS A 142 13.53 -4.62 1.80
C HIS A 142 13.80 -4.12 3.23
N ARG A 143 14.64 -4.86 3.98
CA ARG A 143 15.08 -4.48 5.33
C ARG A 143 15.94 -3.22 5.40
N ARG A 144 16.54 -2.76 4.29
CA ARG A 144 17.25 -1.47 4.24
C ARG A 144 16.34 -0.28 4.56
N PHE A 145 15.03 -0.47 4.44
CA PHE A 145 14.01 0.53 4.72
C PHE A 145 13.39 0.41 6.11
N THR A 146 14.04 -0.28 7.06
CA THR A 146 13.55 -0.46 8.44
C THR A 146 12.98 0.85 9.03
N LEU A 147 11.86 0.73 9.74
CA LEU A 147 11.13 1.84 10.34
C LEU A 147 11.27 1.82 11.86
N LEU A 148 11.37 3.02 12.46
CA LEU A 148 11.19 3.19 13.91
C LEU A 148 9.71 3.15 14.28
N THR A 149 9.43 2.92 15.56
CA THR A 149 8.05 2.93 16.08
C THR A 149 7.39 4.28 15.81
N ALA A 150 6.20 4.25 15.19
CA ALA A 150 5.42 5.42 14.81
C ALA A 150 6.15 6.42 13.89
N GLU A 151 7.13 5.96 13.12
CA GLU A 151 7.82 6.80 12.13
C GLU A 151 6.90 7.15 10.96
N LEU A 152 6.85 8.44 10.60
CA LEU A 152 6.23 8.92 9.37
C LEU A 152 7.33 9.21 8.34
N ARG A 153 7.30 8.50 7.22
CA ARG A 153 8.25 8.67 6.11
C ARG A 153 7.55 9.08 4.84
N ARG A 154 8.05 10.11 4.17
CA ARG A 154 7.59 10.48 2.83
C ARG A 154 8.18 9.49 1.83
N LEU A 155 7.33 8.93 0.96
CA LEU A 155 7.78 8.24 -0.24
C LEU A 155 8.23 9.32 -1.24
N THR A 156 9.54 9.45 -1.46
CA THR A 156 10.09 10.42 -2.41
C THR A 156 10.75 9.76 -3.56
#